data_AF-A0A1B9XZP7-F1
#
_entry.id   AF-A0A1B9XZP7-F1
#
_cell.length_a   1.000
_cell.length_b   1.000
_cell.length_c   1.000
_cell.angle_alpha   90.00
_cell.angle_beta   90.00
_cell.angle_gamma   90.00
#
_symmetry.space_group_name_H-M   'P 1'
#
loop_
_entity.id
_entity.type
_entity.pdbx_description
1 polymer ?
#
loop_
_entity_poly.entity_id
_entity_poly.type
_entity_poly.pdbx_seq_one_letter_code
_entity_poly.pdbx_strand_id
1 'polypeptide(L)'
;MAATIITTEDLHEFKLELLEGIKTIINNKTGLATKKWLKSPEVRDLLSISPGTLQNLRINGTLPYTKVGGVIYYDYDDIQKVMQDNRIHNKF
;
A
#
# COMPACT_ATOMS: atom_id res chain seq x y z
N MET A 1 33.69 -22.09 33.53
CA MET A 1 32.66 -21.99 32.48
C MET A 1 33.42 -21.91 31.15
N ALA A 2 33.19 -22.83 30.22
CA ALA A 2 33.86 -22.78 28.91
C ALA A 2 33.24 -21.62 28.11
N ALA A 3 34.08 -20.76 27.55
CA ALA A 3 33.63 -19.68 26.67
C ALA A 3 33.35 -20.27 25.28
N THR A 4 32.12 -20.13 24.79
CA THR A 4 31.76 -20.47 23.41
C THR A 4 32.36 -19.42 22.48
N ILE A 5 33.26 -19.83 21.58
CA ILE A 5 33.89 -18.93 20.60
C ILE A 5 33.00 -18.91 19.36
N ILE A 6 32.49 -17.72 19.01
CA ILE A 6 31.74 -17.50 17.78
C ILE A 6 32.72 -17.47 16.62
N THR A 7 32.45 -18.24 15.57
CA THR A 7 33.22 -18.28 14.34
C THR A 7 32.70 -17.28 13.32
N THR A 8 33.49 -17.02 12.27
CA THR A 8 33.04 -16.20 11.13
C THR A 8 31.93 -16.88 10.34
N GLU A 9 31.85 -18.21 10.36
CA GLU A 9 30.79 -18.97 9.69
C GLU A 9 29.45 -18.72 10.37
N ASP A 10 29.42 -18.75 11.71
CA ASP A 10 28.21 -18.48 12.50
C ASP A 10 27.65 -17.08 12.19
N LEU A 11 28.52 -16.08 11.97
CA LEU A 11 28.11 -14.73 11.58
C LEU A 11 27.57 -14.67 10.15
N HIS A 12 28.11 -15.49 9.25
CA HIS A 12 27.65 -15.56 7.87
C HIS A 12 26.27 -16.24 7.79
N GLU A 13 26.08 -17.35 8.51
CA GLU A 13 24.77 -18.01 8.66
C GLU A 13 23.74 -17.06 9.26
N PHE A 14 24.08 -16.38 10.37
CA PHE A 14 23.20 -15.39 10.98
C PHE A 14 22.81 -14.26 10.01
N LYS A 15 23.76 -13.75 9.22
CA LYS A 15 23.48 -12.73 8.21
C LYS A 15 22.49 -13.23 7.16
N LEU A 16 22.66 -14.46 6.67
CA LEU A 16 21.76 -15.04 5.68
C LEU A 16 20.35 -15.23 6.24
N GLU A 17 20.24 -15.80 7.44
CA GLU A 17 18.96 -15.97 8.14
C GLU A 17 18.27 -14.63 8.40
N LEU A 18 19.03 -13.62 8.85
CA LEU A 18 18.51 -12.28 9.10
C LEU A 18 17.97 -11.64 7.82
N LEU A 19 18.72 -11.73 6.71
CA LEU A 19 18.29 -11.18 5.42
C LEU A 19 17.05 -11.90 4.89
N GLU A 20 16.95 -13.21 5.08
CA GLU A 20 15.78 -13.98 4.67
C GLU A 20 14.54 -13.67 5.54
N GLY A 21 14.74 -13.49 6.85
CA GLY A 21 13.73 -13.00 7.76
C GLY A 21 13.21 -11.61 7.37
N ILE A 22 14.12 -10.68 7.03
CA ILE A 22 13.77 -9.34 6.55
C ILE A 22 12.96 -9.41 5.25
N LYS A 23 13.41 -10.19 4.26
CA LYS A 23 12.65 -10.39 3.00
C LYS A 23 11.26 -10.94 3.27
N THR A 24 11.14 -11.91 4.18
CA THR A 24 9.86 -12.53 4.55
C THR A 24 8.93 -11.51 5.20
N ILE A 25 9.43 -10.64 6.08
CA ILE A 25 8.64 -9.55 6.69
C ILE A 25 8.17 -8.54 5.62
N ILE A 26 9.05 -8.16 4.68
CA ILE A 26 8.71 -7.25 3.58
C ILE A 26 7.65 -7.89 2.67
N ASN A 27 7.84 -9.16 2.30
CA ASN A 27 6.94 -9.88 1.40
C ASN A 27 5.59 -10.23 2.05
N ASN A 28 5.57 -10.49 3.35
CA ASN A 28 4.32 -10.72 4.09
C ASN A 28 3.53 -9.42 4.32
N LYS A 29 4.20 -8.25 4.38
CA LYS A 29 3.50 -6.96 4.26
C LYS A 29 2.89 -6.75 2.88
N THR A 30 3.43 -7.38 1.84
CA THR A 30 2.81 -7.42 0.50
C THR A 30 1.78 -8.55 0.33
N GLY A 31 1.34 -9.22 1.40
CA GLY A 31 0.17 -10.11 1.38
C GLY A 31 -1.14 -9.41 0.95
N LEU A 32 -1.12 -8.07 0.94
CA LEU A 32 -1.97 -7.22 0.13
C LEU A 32 -1.07 -6.58 -0.91
N ALA A 33 -0.81 -7.25 -2.04
CA ALA A 33 -0.35 -6.52 -3.22
C ALA A 33 -1.53 -5.63 -3.59
N THR A 34 -1.60 -4.43 -3.00
CA THR A 34 -2.70 -3.50 -3.19
C THR A 34 -2.76 -3.29 -4.68
N LYS A 35 -3.80 -3.86 -5.29
CA LYS A 35 -3.97 -3.89 -6.73
C LYS A 35 -3.81 -2.46 -7.21
N LYS A 36 -2.73 -2.18 -7.95
CA LYS A 36 -2.36 -0.81 -8.32
C LYS A 36 -3.54 -0.06 -8.96
N TRP A 37 -4.32 -0.78 -9.75
CA TRP A 37 -5.49 -0.27 -10.44
C TRP A 37 -6.79 -0.81 -9.86
N LEU A 38 -7.57 0.05 -9.23
CA LEU A 38 -8.89 -0.26 -8.69
C LEU A 38 -9.97 0.17 -9.66
N LYS A 39 -11.04 -0.61 -9.79
CA LYS A 39 -12.27 -0.24 -10.51
C LYS A 39 -13.24 0.48 -9.58
N SER A 40 -14.26 1.09 -10.15
CA SER A 40 -15.26 1.87 -9.39
C SER A 40 -15.92 1.11 -8.21
N PRO A 41 -16.25 -0.20 -8.28
CA PRO A 41 -16.72 -0.93 -7.11
C PRO A 41 -15.67 -1.01 -6.00
N GLU A 42 -14.44 -1.37 -6.35
CA GLU A 42 -13.33 -1.54 -5.39
C GLU A 42 -13.00 -0.22 -4.67
N VAL A 43 -13.04 0.92 -5.37
CA VAL A 43 -12.82 2.25 -4.75
C VAL A 43 -13.96 2.64 -3.82
N ARG A 44 -15.22 2.31 -4.19
CA ARG A 44 -16.38 2.58 -3.32
C ARG A 44 -16.29 1.78 -2.03
N ASP A 45 -15.90 0.52 -2.12
CA ASP A 45 -15.73 -0.35 -0.96
C ASP A 45 -14.56 0.14 -0.10
N LEU A 46 -13.43 0.50 -0.72
CA LEU A 46 -12.23 1.02 -0.05
C LEU A 46 -12.51 2.30 0.75
N LEU A 47 -13.21 3.27 0.15
CA LEU A 47 -13.49 4.57 0.78
C LEU A 47 -14.84 4.62 1.50
N SER A 48 -15.64 3.55 1.43
CA SER A 48 -17.01 3.49 1.94
C SER A 48 -17.89 4.64 1.44
N ILE A 49 -17.86 4.91 0.12
CA ILE A 49 -18.59 6.02 -0.51
C ILE A 49 -19.66 5.55 -1.50
N SER A 50 -20.68 6.40 -1.69
CA SER A 50 -21.74 6.14 -2.66
C SER A 50 -21.26 6.29 -4.12
N PRO A 51 -21.97 5.69 -5.11
CA PRO A 51 -21.69 5.91 -6.52
C PRO A 51 -21.72 7.39 -6.94
N GLY A 52 -22.67 8.16 -6.39
CA GLY A 52 -22.78 9.59 -6.66
C GLY A 52 -21.60 10.39 -6.11
N THR A 53 -21.10 10.02 -4.93
CA THR A 53 -19.89 10.63 -4.35
C THR A 53 -18.68 10.37 -5.23
N LEU A 54 -18.43 9.11 -5.63
CA LEU A 54 -17.31 8.78 -6.52
C LEU A 54 -17.44 9.45 -7.90
N GLN A 55 -18.66 9.59 -8.41
CA GLN A 55 -18.91 10.34 -9.63
C GLN A 55 -18.55 11.83 -9.45
N ASN A 56 -18.97 12.46 -8.37
CA ASN A 56 -18.65 13.85 -8.08
C ASN A 56 -17.14 14.07 -7.97
N LEU A 57 -16.43 13.20 -7.25
CA LEU A 57 -14.97 13.24 -7.10
C LEU A 57 -14.23 13.12 -8.45
N ARG A 58 -14.79 12.42 -9.43
CA ARG A 58 -14.22 12.39 -10.79
C ARG A 58 -14.54 13.65 -11.58
N ILE A 59 -15.80 14.09 -11.55
CA ILE A 59 -16.28 15.23 -12.35
C ILE A 59 -15.61 16.53 -11.92
N ASN A 60 -15.44 16.72 -10.61
CA ASN A 60 -14.79 17.90 -10.05
C ASN A 60 -13.25 17.82 -10.06
N GLY A 61 -12.67 16.70 -10.56
CA GLY A 61 -11.23 16.50 -10.65
C GLY A 61 -10.52 16.22 -9.32
N THR A 62 -11.24 16.00 -8.22
CA THR A 62 -10.62 15.66 -6.92
C THR A 62 -9.91 14.31 -6.96
N LEU A 63 -10.50 13.30 -7.61
CA LEU A 63 -9.91 11.97 -7.74
C LEU A 63 -9.58 11.67 -9.21
N PRO A 64 -8.27 11.62 -9.57
CA PRO A 64 -7.82 11.23 -10.90
C PRO A 64 -8.33 9.84 -11.29
N TYR A 65 -8.61 9.64 -12.58
CA TYR A 65 -9.03 8.36 -13.10
C TYR A 65 -8.50 8.14 -14.52
N THR A 66 -8.31 6.88 -14.88
CA THR A 66 -7.92 6.45 -16.23
C THR A 66 -9.07 5.69 -16.86
N LYS A 67 -9.41 5.99 -18.12
CA LYS A 67 -10.46 5.29 -18.87
C LYS A 67 -9.84 4.48 -20.02
N VAL A 68 -10.04 3.17 -20.01
CA VAL A 68 -9.56 2.25 -21.06
C VAL A 68 -10.72 1.36 -21.49
N GLY A 69 -11.09 1.40 -22.78
CA GLY A 69 -12.17 0.56 -23.32
C GLY A 69 -13.53 0.75 -22.64
N GLY A 70 -13.82 1.97 -22.15
CA GLY A 70 -15.06 2.26 -21.41
C GLY A 70 -15.02 1.93 -19.92
N VAL A 71 -14.00 1.20 -19.44
CA VAL A 71 -13.80 0.89 -18.03
C VAL A 71 -12.98 1.97 -17.36
N ILE A 72 -13.35 2.34 -16.13
CA ILE A 72 -12.67 3.36 -15.34
C ILE A 72 -11.84 2.70 -14.24
N TYR A 73 -10.58 3.12 -14.16
CA TYR A 73 -9.57 2.68 -13.23
C TYR A 73 -9.06 3.86 -12.40
N TYR A 74 -8.62 3.58 -11.18
CA TYR A 74 -8.04 4.53 -10.26
C TYR A 74 -6.71 3.96 -9.77
N ASP A 75 -5.67 4.78 -9.74
CA ASP A 75 -4.42 4.40 -9.11
C ASP A 75 -4.59 4.44 -7.59
N TYR A 76 -4.13 3.41 -6.89
CA TYR A 76 -4.14 3.39 -5.43
C TYR A 76 -3.34 4.55 -4.83
N ASP A 77 -2.21 4.90 -5.44
CA ASP A 77 -1.33 5.95 -4.93
C ASP A 77 -2.00 7.33 -5.05
N ASP A 78 -2.76 7.56 -6.13
CA ASP A 78 -3.56 8.77 -6.28
C ASP A 78 -4.67 8.86 -5.21
N ILE A 79 -5.34 7.74 -4.91
CA ILE A 79 -6.34 7.70 -3.83
C ILE A 79 -5.69 8.06 -2.48
N GLN A 80 -4.54 7.45 -2.16
CA GLN A 80 -3.83 7.76 -0.92
C GLN A 80 -3.41 9.22 -0.85
N LYS A 81 -2.89 9.78 -1.95
CA LYS A 81 -2.51 11.19 -2.02
C LYS A 81 -3.70 12.11 -1.75
N VAL A 82 -4.83 11.90 -2.40
CA VAL A 82 -6.06 12.68 -2.18
C VAL A 82 -6.50 12.60 -0.71
N MET A 83 -6.42 11.44 -0.07
CA MET A 83 -6.78 11.28 1.34
C MET A 83 -5.83 12.07 2.27
N GLN A 84 -4.53 12.08 1.96
CA GLN A 84 -3.56 12.87 2.74
C GLN A 84 -3.75 14.37 2.54
N ASP A 85 -3.97 14.82 1.30
CA ASP A 85 -4.17 16.23 0.97
C ASP A 85 -5.43 16.81 1.64
N ASN A 86 -6.46 15.97 1.87
CA ASN A 86 -7.69 16.35 2.56
C ASN A 86 -7.65 16.09 4.09
N ARG A 87 -6.50 15.67 4.64
CA ARG A 87 -6.39 15.36 6.06
C ARG A 87 -6.36 16.63 6.91
N ILE A 88 -7.42 16.84 7.69
CA ILE A 88 -7.52 17.98 8.62
C ILE A 88 -6.73 17.67 9.90
N HIS A 89 -5.72 18.50 10.18
CA HIS A 89 -4.94 18.43 11.43
C HIS A 89 -5.54 19.43 12.43
N ASN A 90 -6.43 18.95 13.30
CA ASN A 90 -6.90 19.76 14.41
C ASN A 90 -5.73 19.96 15.37
N LYS A 91 -5.16 21.18 15.39
CA LYS A 91 -4.25 21.61 16.46
C LYS A 91 -5.12 21.88 17.68
N PHE A 92 -5.02 21.01 18.69
CA PHE A 92 -5.38 21.37 20.05
C PHE A 92 -4.21 22.13 20.68
#